data_AF-A0A3C1KBG7-F1
#
_entry.id   AF-A0A3C1KBG7-F1
#
_cell.length_a   1.000
_cell.length_b   1.000
_cell.length_c   1.000
_cell.angle_alpha   90.00
_cell.angle_beta   90.00
_cell.angle_gamma   90.00
#
_symmetry.space_group_name_H-M   'P 1'
#
loop_
_entity.id
_entity.type
_entity.pdbx_description
1 polymer ?
#
loop_
_entity_poly.entity_id
_entity_poly.type
_entity_poly.pdbx_seq_one_letter_code
_entity_poly.pdbx_strand_id
1 'polypeptide(L)'
;RTSSEAGTTAVATKPISTIVFACDAGMGSSAMGASVLRNKIKKAGIEGVTVTNQAIANLDGSADLVVTQNQLTDRARSASPNSLHVSVDNFMNSPRYDEVVDLVASQHQDGVQG
;
A
#
# COMPACT_ATOMS: atom_id res chain seq x y z
N ARG A 1 -6.14 42.70 -1.31
CA ARG A 1 -6.70 41.34 -1.25
C ARG A 1 -6.29 40.65 -2.54
N THR A 2 -5.23 39.85 -2.50
CA THR A 2 -4.84 38.99 -3.61
C THR A 2 -4.59 37.63 -2.99
N SER A 3 -5.64 36.80 -3.04
CA SER A 3 -5.61 35.41 -2.62
C SER A 3 -4.74 34.64 -3.60
N SER A 4 -3.69 34.01 -3.09
CA SER A 4 -2.85 33.06 -3.81
C SER A 4 -3.57 31.72 -3.80
N GLU A 5 -4.09 31.29 -4.96
CA GLU A 5 -4.50 29.90 -5.17
C GLU A 5 -3.26 29.03 -5.11
N ALA A 6 -3.11 28.30 -4.01
CA ALA A 6 -2.16 27.20 -3.90
C ALA A 6 -2.68 26.07 -4.79
N GLY A 7 -2.02 25.85 -5.91
CA GLY A 7 -2.27 24.72 -6.80
C GLY A 7 -2.03 23.42 -6.04
N THR A 8 -3.11 22.76 -5.65
CA THR A 8 -3.11 21.34 -5.31
C THR A 8 -2.76 20.60 -6.59
N THR A 9 -1.49 20.22 -6.73
CA THR A 9 -1.09 19.14 -7.64
C THR A 9 -1.74 17.88 -7.10
N ALA A 10 -2.99 17.65 -7.51
CA ALA A 10 -3.59 16.33 -7.44
C ALA A 10 -2.76 15.46 -8.39
N VAL A 11 -1.69 14.86 -7.86
CA VAL A 11 -1.14 13.65 -8.44
C VAL A 11 -2.36 12.75 -8.54
N ALA A 12 -2.82 12.49 -9.76
CA ALA A 12 -3.88 11.53 -10.02
C ALA A 12 -3.36 10.21 -9.45
N THR A 13 -3.69 9.97 -8.19
CA THR A 13 -3.21 8.84 -7.43
C THR A 13 -4.07 7.72 -7.96
N LYS A 14 -3.54 6.98 -8.94
CA LYS A 14 -4.19 5.79 -9.48
C LYS A 14 -4.75 4.99 -8.30
N PRO A 15 -5.99 4.52 -8.37
CA PRO A 15 -6.60 3.78 -7.27
C PRO A 15 -5.70 2.59 -6.95
N ILE A 16 -5.39 2.42 -5.67
CA ILE A 16 -4.54 1.32 -5.21
C ILE A 16 -5.30 0.02 -5.46
N SER A 17 -4.76 -0.78 -6.38
CA SER A 17 -5.32 -2.06 -6.79
C SER A 17 -4.37 -3.20 -6.46
N THR A 18 -3.06 -2.93 -6.38
CA THR A 18 -2.03 -3.95 -6.14
C THR A 18 -1.16 -3.56 -4.96
N ILE A 19 -1.23 -4.38 -3.89
CA ILE A 19 -0.48 -4.20 -2.65
C ILE A 19 0.49 -5.37 -2.48
N VAL A 20 1.77 -5.08 -2.30
CA VAL A 20 2.83 -6.09 -2.13
C VAL A 20 3.49 -5.96 -0.77
N PHE A 21 3.47 -7.04 0.00
CA PHE A 21 4.28 -7.18 1.21
C PHE A 21 5.67 -7.69 0.86
N ALA A 22 6.68 -6.82 1.01
CA ALA A 22 8.05 -7.15 0.66
C ALA A 22 8.93 -7.35 1.90
N CYS A 23 9.71 -8.42 1.88
CA CYS A 23 10.79 -8.67 2.84
C CYS A 23 12.01 -9.27 2.10
N ASP A 24 13.12 -9.53 2.78
CA ASP A 24 14.33 -10.03 2.10
C ASP A 24 14.11 -11.38 1.41
N ALA A 25 13.45 -12.33 2.07
CA ALA A 25 13.21 -13.68 1.53
C ALA A 25 11.88 -13.83 0.77
N GLY A 26 10.94 -12.90 0.97
CA GLY A 26 9.57 -13.02 0.44
C GLY A 26 8.69 -14.07 1.12
N MET A 27 9.16 -14.70 2.21
CA MET A 27 8.45 -15.73 2.97
C MET A 27 8.40 -15.39 4.46
N GLY A 28 7.41 -15.93 5.19
CA GLY A 28 7.27 -15.76 6.64
C GLY A 28 6.35 -14.60 7.03
N SER A 29 6.91 -13.59 7.69
CA SER A 29 6.13 -12.50 8.30
C SER A 29 5.39 -11.63 7.28
N SER A 30 5.93 -11.49 6.05
CA SER A 30 5.25 -10.82 4.93
C SER A 30 3.98 -11.54 4.47
N ALA A 31 3.99 -12.88 4.44
CA ALA A 31 2.80 -13.67 4.09
C ALA A 31 1.70 -13.55 5.15
N MET A 32 2.08 -13.46 6.43
CA MET A 32 1.13 -13.19 7.52
C MET A 32 0.53 -11.79 7.39
N GLY A 33 1.36 -10.76 7.18
CA GLY A 33 0.89 -9.38 6.97
C GLY A 33 -0.07 -9.25 5.79
N ALA A 34 0.28 -9.86 4.65
CA ALA A 34 -0.59 -9.91 3.47
C ALA A 34 -1.95 -10.55 3.78
N SER A 35 -1.96 -11.63 4.57
CA SER A 35 -3.20 -12.30 4.97
C SER A 35 -4.06 -11.44 5.90
N VAL A 36 -3.45 -10.73 6.85
CA VAL A 36 -4.14 -9.80 7.76
C VAL A 36 -4.78 -8.66 6.98
N LEU A 37 -4.02 -7.99 6.09
CA LEU A 37 -4.54 -6.88 5.31
C LEU A 37 -5.64 -7.34 4.35
N ARG A 38 -5.45 -8.46 3.64
CA ARG A 38 -6.48 -9.04 2.77
C ARG A 38 -7.79 -9.29 3.51
N ASN A 39 -7.72 -9.81 4.73
CA ASN A 39 -8.91 -10.01 5.56
C ASN A 39 -9.58 -8.70 5.97
N LYS A 40 -8.81 -7.64 6.27
CA LYS A 40 -9.37 -6.32 6.59
C LYS A 40 -10.06 -5.67 5.38
N ILE A 41 -9.41 -5.69 4.21
CA ILE A 41 -9.98 -5.18 2.94
C ILE A 41 -11.30 -5.90 2.61
N LYS A 42 -11.30 -7.24 2.73
CA LYS A 42 -12.52 -8.04 2.52
C LYS A 42 -13.63 -7.70 3.51
N LYS A 43 -13.30 -7.49 4.79
CA LYS A 43 -14.28 -7.08 5.82
C LYS A 43 -14.85 -5.69 5.57
N ALA A 44 -14.08 -4.80 4.95
CA ALA A 44 -14.52 -3.48 4.53
C ALA A 44 -15.39 -3.51 3.26
N GLY A 45 -15.59 -4.67 2.63
CA GLY A 45 -16.39 -4.81 1.41
C GLY A 45 -15.72 -4.25 0.16
N ILE A 46 -14.39 -4.04 0.19
CA ILE A 46 -13.63 -3.52 -0.94
C ILE A 46 -13.27 -4.69 -1.87
N GLU A 47 -13.60 -4.55 -3.15
CA GLU A 47 -13.29 -5.51 -4.19
C GLU A 47 -12.21 -4.96 -5.15
N GLY A 48 -11.67 -5.82 -6.03
CA GLY A 48 -10.69 -5.38 -7.04
C GLY A 48 -9.28 -5.07 -6.51
N VAL A 49 -9.00 -5.39 -5.25
CA VAL A 49 -7.67 -5.18 -4.63
C VAL A 49 -6.94 -6.52 -4.47
N THR A 50 -5.79 -6.61 -5.11
CA THR A 50 -4.87 -7.75 -5.03
C THR A 50 -3.82 -7.48 -3.95
N VAL A 51 -3.71 -8.39 -2.98
CA VAL A 51 -2.68 -8.35 -1.94
C VAL A 51 -1.80 -9.59 -2.09
N THR A 52 -0.49 -9.40 -2.27
CA THR A 52 0.50 -10.49 -2.41
C THR A 52 1.73 -10.24 -1.52
N ASN A 53 2.64 -11.20 -1.47
CA ASN A 53 3.94 -11.07 -0.83
C ASN A 53 5.04 -11.59 -1.75
N GLN A 54 6.21 -10.94 -1.72
CA GLN A 54 7.39 -11.38 -2.48
C GLN A 54 8.69 -10.86 -1.86
N ALA A 55 9.83 -11.32 -2.37
CA ALA A 55 11.13 -10.81 -1.97
C ALA A 55 11.34 -9.39 -2.51
N ILE A 56 12.06 -8.53 -1.79
CA ILE A 56 12.41 -7.18 -2.27
C ILE A 56 13.16 -7.24 -3.61
N ALA A 57 14.01 -8.26 -3.79
CA ALA A 57 14.72 -8.50 -5.04
C ALA A 57 13.80 -8.80 -6.24
N ASN A 58 12.54 -9.17 -6.00
CA ASN A 58 11.55 -9.49 -7.03
C ASN A 58 10.58 -8.32 -7.28
N LEU A 59 10.71 -7.18 -6.58
CA LEU A 59 9.92 -5.99 -6.89
C LEU A 59 10.25 -5.53 -8.32
N ASP A 60 9.20 -5.46 -9.15
CA ASP A 60 9.27 -5.17 -10.57
C ASP A 60 8.68 -3.79 -10.93
N GLY A 61 8.26 -3.02 -9.93
CA GLY A 61 7.62 -1.71 -10.12
C GLY A 61 6.12 -1.75 -10.40
N SER A 62 5.51 -2.93 -10.47
CA SER A 62 4.07 -3.07 -10.77
C SER A 62 3.16 -2.74 -9.59
N ALA A 63 3.67 -2.86 -8.35
CA ALA A 63 2.91 -2.60 -7.14
C ALA A 63 2.51 -1.13 -7.02
N ASP A 64 1.25 -0.86 -6.67
CA ASP A 64 0.80 0.48 -6.33
C ASP A 64 1.28 0.87 -4.93
N LEU A 65 1.24 -0.10 -4.00
CA LEU A 65 1.66 0.06 -2.62
C LEU A 65 2.55 -1.10 -2.17
N VAL A 66 3.69 -0.79 -1.56
CA VAL A 66 4.64 -1.74 -1.00
C VAL A 66 4.67 -1.58 0.52
N VAL A 67 4.43 -2.67 1.25
CA VAL A 67 4.52 -2.72 2.71
C VAL A 67 5.79 -3.46 3.12
N THR A 68 6.62 -2.85 3.97
CA THR A 68 7.86 -3.45 4.49
C THR A 68 8.03 -3.20 5.97
N GLN A 69 8.96 -3.91 6.62
CA GLN A 69 9.47 -3.47 7.91
C GLN A 69 10.35 -2.23 7.75
N ASN A 70 10.40 -1.37 8.77
CA ASN A 70 11.18 -0.11 8.73
C ASN A 70 12.62 -0.29 8.22
N GLN A 71 13.31 -1.36 8.68
CA GLN A 71 14.70 -1.65 8.31
C GLN A 71 14.90 -1.97 6.82
N LEU A 72 13.83 -2.32 6.12
CA LEU A 72 13.85 -2.74 4.72
C LEU A 72 13.21 -1.72 3.77
N THR A 73 12.60 -0.66 4.30
CA THR A 73 11.86 0.32 3.51
C THR A 73 12.74 1.05 2.51
N ASP A 74 13.94 1.46 2.90
CA ASP A 74 14.84 2.17 1.98
C ASP A 74 15.27 1.29 0.81
N ARG A 75 15.52 0.00 1.07
CA ARG A 75 15.83 -0.99 0.02
C ARG A 75 14.65 -1.19 -0.93
N ALA A 76 13.44 -1.28 -0.41
CA ALA A 76 12.23 -1.40 -1.23
C ALA A 76 11.95 -0.14 -2.06
N ARG A 77 12.20 1.05 -1.50
CA ARG A 77 12.12 2.32 -2.24
C ARG A 77 13.10 2.36 -3.40
N SER A 78 14.33 1.88 -3.21
CA SER A 78 15.30 1.78 -4.31
C SER A 78 14.86 0.79 -5.39
N ALA A 79 14.23 -0.33 -5.02
CA ALA A 79 13.77 -1.35 -5.98
C ALA A 79 12.48 -0.95 -6.71
N SER A 80 11.57 -0.23 -6.05
CA SER A 80 10.27 0.18 -6.59
C SER A 80 10.00 1.66 -6.29
N PRO A 81 10.70 2.60 -6.93
CA PRO A 81 10.66 4.02 -6.56
C PRO A 81 9.31 4.69 -6.85
N ASN A 82 8.52 4.12 -7.76
CA ASN A 82 7.23 4.68 -8.18
C ASN A 82 6.04 4.13 -7.36
N SER A 83 6.26 3.16 -6.47
CA SER A 83 5.23 2.66 -5.57
C SER A 83 5.08 3.56 -4.35
N LEU A 84 3.90 3.56 -3.74
CA LEU A 84 3.73 4.08 -2.38
C LEU A 84 4.40 3.12 -1.40
N HIS A 85 5.09 3.64 -0.39
CA HIS A 85 5.79 2.80 0.61
C HIS A 85 5.22 3.03 2.00
N VAL A 86 4.77 1.96 2.63
CA VAL A 86 4.33 1.94 4.02
C VAL A 86 5.26 1.06 4.83
N SER A 87 5.73 1.59 5.95
CA SER A 87 6.59 0.87 6.89
C SER A 87 5.79 0.44 8.11
N VAL A 88 5.99 -0.80 8.55
CA VAL A 88 5.37 -1.35 9.76
C VAL A 88 6.43 -1.84 10.74
N ASP A 89 6.14 -1.73 12.04
CA ASP A 89 7.01 -2.26 13.08
C ASP A 89 6.88 -3.78 13.21
N ASN A 90 5.66 -4.30 13.05
CA ASN A 90 5.35 -5.72 13.12
C ASN A 90 4.24 -6.08 12.12
N PHE A 91 4.45 -7.12 11.33
CA PHE A 91 3.48 -7.56 10.33
C PHE A 91 2.21 -8.17 10.93
N MET A 92 2.23 -8.64 12.18
CA MET A 92 1.04 -9.23 12.80
C MET A 92 0.10 -8.19 13.41
N ASN A 93 0.65 -7.07 13.89
CA ASN A 93 -0.10 -6.04 14.58
C ASN A 93 0.51 -4.67 14.30
N SER A 94 -0.08 -3.96 13.34
CA SER A 94 0.28 -2.57 13.05
C SER A 94 -0.98 -1.75 12.80
N PRO A 95 -1.14 -0.58 13.45
CA PRO A 95 -2.26 0.32 13.19
C PRO A 95 -2.25 0.84 11.74
N ARG A 96 -1.09 0.79 11.07
CA ARG A 96 -0.92 1.15 9.66
C ARG A 96 -1.83 0.37 8.72
N TYR A 97 -2.27 -0.83 9.08
CA TYR A 97 -3.18 -1.59 8.23
C TYR A 97 -4.55 -0.96 8.12
N ASP A 98 -5.03 -0.33 9.19
CA ASP A 98 -6.31 0.39 9.15
C ASP A 98 -6.16 1.65 8.28
N GLU A 99 -5.06 2.40 8.42
CA GLU A 99 -4.74 3.53 7.53
C GLU A 99 -4.71 3.13 6.05
N VAL A 100 -4.11 1.97 5.72
CA VAL A 100 -4.06 1.47 4.33
C VAL A 100 -5.46 1.07 3.85
N VAL A 101 -6.27 0.42 4.69
CA VAL A 101 -7.64 0.06 4.33
C VAL A 101 -8.48 1.30 4.08
N ASP A 102 -8.38 2.32 4.94
CA ASP A 102 -9.13 3.57 4.80
C ASP A 102 -8.70 4.35 3.55
N LEU A 103 -7.40 4.36 3.24
CA LEU A 103 -6.87 4.97 2.01
C LEU A 103 -7.45 4.29 0.76
N VAL A 104 -7.41 2.95 0.74
CA VAL A 104 -7.96 2.15 -0.36
C VAL A 104 -9.48 2.34 -0.43
N ALA A 105 -10.19 2.31 0.70
CA ALA A 105 -11.63 2.50 0.75
C ALA A 105 -12.04 3.85 0.17
N SER A 106 -11.35 4.93 0.55
CA SER A 106 -11.63 6.28 0.07
C SER A 106 -11.49 6.36 -1.46
N GLN A 107 -10.41 5.81 -2.02
CA GLN A 107 -10.16 5.82 -3.47
C GLN A 107 -11.16 4.98 -4.27
N HIS A 108 -11.71 3.91 -3.68
CA HIS A 108 -12.66 3.02 -4.33
C HIS A 108 -14.12 3.46 -4.15
N GLN A 109 -14.44 4.25 -3.12
CA GLN A 109 -15.78 4.82 -2.90
C GLN A 109 -16.02 6.09 -3.73
N ASP A 110 -14.98 6.89 -3.99
CA ASP A 110 -15.06 8.07 -4.85
C ASP A 110 -15.34 7.72 -6.33
N GLY A 111 -15.17 6.45 -6.73
CA GLY A 111 -15.53 5.94 -8.05
C GLY A 111 -17.04 5.69 -8.27
N VAL A 112 -17.88 5.86 -7.25
CA VAL A 112 -19.35 5.67 -7.32
C VAL A 112 -20.10 7.00 -7.54
N GLN A 113 -19.40 8.14 -7.63
CA GLN A 113 -19.99 9.41 -8.02
C GLN A 113 -19.75 9.68 -9.51
N GLY A 114 -20.53 8.99 -10.36
CA GLY A 114 -20.57 9.19 -11.81
C GLY A 114 -21.82 8.58 -12.41
#